data_AF-A0A4Q5LPE2-F1
#
_entry.id   AF-A0A4Q5LPE2-F1
#
_cell.length_a   1.000
_cell.length_b   1.000
_cell.length_c   1.000
_cell.angle_alpha   90.00
_cell.angle_beta   90.00
_cell.angle_gamma   90.00
#
_symmetry.space_group_name_H-M   'P 1'
#
loop_
_entity.id
_entity.type
_entity.pdbx_description
1 polymer ?
#
loop_
_entity_poly.entity_id
_entity_poly.type
_entity_poly.pdbx_seq_one_letter_code
_entity_poly.pdbx_strand_id
1 'polypeptide(L)' 'MKTITIEGNPASLTAIMVPREAEYHDHETIRIDSSDDYASVEKTIFRVVDGGEDKWELQFE' A
#
# COMPACT_ATOMS: atom_id res chain seq x y z
N MET A 1 -1.87 -4.84 12.24
CA MET A 1 -1.35 -5.00 10.88
C MET A 1 -2.42 -4.54 9.91
N LYS A 2 -2.14 -3.50 9.10
CA LYS A 2 -3.10 -2.95 8.14
C LYS A 2 -3.08 -3.78 6.86
N THR A 3 -4.25 -3.91 6.23
CA THR A 3 -4.41 -4.66 4.98
C THR A 3 -4.98 -3.73 3.92
N ILE A 4 -4.39 -3.74 2.73
CA ILE A 4 -4.84 -3.00 1.55
C ILE A 4 -5.21 -4.01 0.48
N THR A 5 -6.34 -3.80 -0.20
CA THR A 5 -6.72 -4.60 -1.37
C THR A 5 -6.48 -3.81 -2.64
N ILE A 6 -5.83 -4.43 -3.62
CA ILE A 6 -5.54 -3.84 -4.94
C ILE A 6 -5.95 -4.79 -6.06
N GLU A 7 -6.22 -4.22 -7.23
CA GLU A 7 -6.37 -4.99 -8.48
C GLU A 7 -4.98 -5.31 -9.06
N GLY A 8 -4.80 -6.52 -9.59
CA GLY A 8 -3.53 -7.01 -10.14
C GLY A 8 -2.56 -7.64 -9.12
N ASN A 9 -1.28 -7.75 -9.50
CA ASN A 9 -0.28 -8.50 -8.74
C ASN A 9 0.40 -7.63 -7.66
N PRO A 10 0.23 -7.96 -6.36
CA PRO A 10 0.74 -7.14 -5.28
C PRO A 10 2.25 -7.28 -5.07
N ALA A 11 2.88 -8.35 -5.56
CA ALA A 11 4.32 -8.53 -5.46
C ALA A 11 5.11 -7.54 -6.33
N SER A 12 4.57 -7.19 -7.51
CA SER A 12 5.19 -6.25 -8.46
C SER A 12 4.94 -4.77 -8.15
N LEU A 13 4.17 -4.45 -7.11
CA LEU A 13 3.85 -3.07 -6.76
C LEU A 13 5.03 -2.35 -6.13
N THR A 14 5.29 -1.14 -6.62
CA THR A 14 6.28 -0.20 -6.08
C THR A 14 5.62 0.98 -5.37
N ALA A 15 4.35 1.27 -5.67
CA ALA A 15 3.57 2.30 -4.99
C ALA A 15 2.07 2.00 -5.00
N ILE A 16 1.34 2.48 -3.99
CA ILE A 16 -0.12 2.43 -3.89
C ILE A 16 -0.66 3.78 -3.39
N MET A 17 -1.76 4.23 -3.99
CA MET A 17 -2.52 5.38 -3.52
C MET A 17 -3.59 4.93 -2.52
N VAL A 18 -3.57 5.48 -1.31
CA VAL A 18 -4.54 5.17 -0.24
C VAL A 18 -5.22 6.44 0.26
N PRO A 19 -6.46 6.36 0.79
CA PRO A 19 -7.11 7.50 1.42
C PRO A 19 -6.31 8.03 2.61
N ARG A 20 -6.26 9.36 2.76
CA ARG A 20 -5.58 10.05 3.88
C ARG A 20 -6.30 9.89 5.23
N GLU A 21 -7.53 9.37 5.23
CA GLU A 21 -8.29 8.99 6.42
C GLU A 21 -7.59 7.90 7.25
N ALA A 22 -6.82 7.04 6.60
CA ALA A 22 -6.01 6.04 7.25
C ALA A 22 -4.61 6.59 7.53
N GLU A 23 -4.18 6.49 8.79
CA GLU A 23 -2.83 6.83 9.19
C GLU A 23 -1.88 5.73 8.69
N TYR A 24 -0.72 6.08 8.15
CA TYR A 24 0.36 5.17 7.76
C TYR A 24 1.70 5.81 8.13
N HIS A 25 2.67 4.99 8.53
CA HIS A 25 4.01 5.46 8.87
C HIS A 25 5.07 4.91 7.93
N ASP A 26 6.20 5.62 7.84
CA ASP A 26 7.39 5.06 7.21
C ASP A 26 7.87 3.81 7.96
N HIS A 27 8.44 2.87 7.22
CA HIS A 27 8.91 1.56 7.69
C HIS A 27 7.82 0.69 8.36
N GLU A 28 6.54 1.02 8.21
CA GLU A 28 5.43 0.16 8.64
C GLU A 28 5.25 -1.01 7.66
N THR A 29 5.18 -2.24 8.19
CA THR A 29 4.83 -3.42 7.38
C THR A 29 3.32 -3.55 7.27
N ILE A 30 2.83 -3.62 6.04
CA ILE A 30 1.42 -3.80 5.70
C ILE A 30 1.24 -5.04 4.85
N ARG A 31 0.03 -5.59 4.89
CA ARG A 31 -0.40 -6.67 4.00
C ARG A 31 -1.09 -6.07 2.78
N ILE A 32 -0.74 -6.54 1.60
CA ILE A 32 -1.37 -6.16 0.33
C ILE A 32 -1.98 -7.42 -0.26
N ASP A 33 -3.30 -7.44 -0.39
CA ASP A 33 -4.08 -8.51 -0.98
C ASP A 33 -4.49 -8.14 -2.41
N SER A 34 -4.38 -9.09 -3.34
CA SER A 34 -4.95 -8.99 -4.68
C SER A 34 -6.43 -9.36 -4.66
N SER A 35 -7.29 -8.53 -5.26
CA SER A 35 -8.68 -8.92 -5.52
C SER A 35 -8.81 -9.98 -6.62
N ASP A 36 -7.82 -10.08 -7.51
CA ASP A 36 -7.95 -10.80 -8.76
C ASP A 36 -7.25 -12.16 -8.74
N ASP A 37 -6.07 -12.24 -8.12
CA ASP A 37 -5.21 -13.43 -8.14
C ASP A 37 -5.21 -14.21 -6.82
N TYR A 38 -6.03 -13.81 -5.83
CA TYR A 38 -6.00 -14.35 -4.44
C TYR A 38 -4.59 -14.36 -3.80
N ALA A 39 -3.66 -13.59 -4.35
CA ALA A 39 -2.30 -13.47 -3.88
C ALA A 39 -2.22 -12.41 -2.77
N SER A 40 -1.36 -12.64 -1.78
CA SER A 40 -1.11 -11.69 -0.71
C SER A 40 0.38 -11.57 -0.45
N VAL A 41 0.87 -10.36 -0.24
CA VAL A 41 2.27 -10.09 0.12
C VAL A 41 2.33 -9.11 1.27
N GLU A 42 3.35 -9.27 2.12
CA GLU A 42 3.69 -8.26 3.12
C GLU A 42 4.77 -7.36 2.54
N LYS A 43 4.52 -6.04 2.56
CA LYS A 43 5.49 -5.05 2.13
C LYS A 43 5.71 -4.03 3.23
N THR A 44 6.96 -3.59 3.36
CA THR A 44 7.34 -2.49 4.24
C THR A 44 7.25 -1.19 3.46
N ILE A 45 6.51 -0.23 4.01
CA ILE A 45 6.41 1.11 3.44
C ILE A 45 7.79 1.76 3.54
N PHE A 46 8.39 2.11 2.41
CA PHE A 46 9.65 2.86 2.36
C PHE A 46 9.42 4.33 2.72
N ARG A 47 8.38 4.95 2.14
CA ARG A 47 7.97 6.31 2.46
C ARG A 47 6.49 6.53 2.20
N VAL A 48 5.90 7.45 2.96
CA VAL A 48 4.56 7.99 2.74
C VAL A 48 4.72 9.40 2.20
N VAL A 49 4.15 9.69 1.03
CA VAL A 49 4.19 11.03 0.43
C VAL A 49 2.79 11.55 0.15
N ASP A 50 2.65 12.88 0.06
CA ASP A 50 1.40 13.52 -0.32
C ASP A 50 1.05 13.15 -1.77
N GLY A 51 -0.04 12.40 -1.94
CA GLY A 51 -0.55 11.91 -3.21
C GLY A 51 -1.60 12.83 -3.84
N GLY A 52 -1.85 14.02 -3.27
CA GLY A 52 -2.87 14.96 -3.73
C GLY A 52 -4.06 15.06 -2.77
N GLU A 53 -5.16 15.69 -3.25
CA GLU A 53 -6.22 16.30 -2.42
C GLU A 53 -6.64 15.50 -1.18
N ASP A 54 -6.73 14.17 -1.25
CA ASP A 54 -7.11 13.33 -0.09
C ASP A 54 -6.41 11.96 -0.06
N LYS A 55 -5.21 11.85 -0.64
CA LYS A 55 -4.52 10.56 -0.75
C LYS A 55 -3.10 10.62 -0.23
N TRP A 56 -2.70 9.54 0.44
CA TRP A 56 -1.29 9.20 0.61
C TRP A 56 -0.84 8.32 -0.54
N GLU A 57 0.38 8.51 -0.99
CA GLU A 57 1.09 7.54 -1.81
C GLU A 57 2.06 6.77 -0.91
N LEU A 58 1.81 5.48 -0.75
CA LEU A 58 2.69 4.55 -0.06
C LEU A 58 3.66 3.98 -1.08
N GLN A 59 4.96 4.21 -0.88
CA GLN A 59 5.98 3.63 -1.74
C GLN A 59 6.65 2.45 -1.03
N PHE A 60 6.98 1.43 -1.79
CA PHE A 60 7.59 0.18 -1.33
C PHE A 60 8.93 -0.03 -2.06
N GLU A 61 9.86 -0.72 -1.41
CA GLU A 61 11.09 -1.23 -2.05
C GLU A 61 10.80 -2.40 -3.02
#